data_AF-A0A932MR69-F1
#
_entry.id   AF-A0A932MR69-F1
#
_cell.length_a   1.000
_cell.length_b   1.000
_cell.length_c   1.000
_cell.angle_alpha   90.00
_cell.angle_beta   90.00
_cell.angle_gamma   90.00
#
_symmetry.space_group_name_H-M   'P 1'
#
loop_
_entity.id
_entity.type
_entity.pdbx_description
1 polymer ?
#
loop_
_entity_poly.entity_id
_entity_poly.type
_entity_poly.pdbx_seq_one_letter_code
_entity_poly.pdbx_strand_id
1 'polypeptide(L)' 'MNNRIPLPRNNNNRDLLRYAGMGTQLLAAIGIAVFAGIKLDKWLHTFPLLACVLPLLVLSALFYKVFRETSRTRKDE' A
#
# COMPACT_ATOMS: atom_id res chain seq x y z
N MET A 1 7.14 37.72 -29.83
CA MET A 1 6.49 36.83 -28.84
C MET A 1 6.79 35.40 -29.26
N ASN A 2 7.59 34.65 -28.49
CA ASN A 2 8.08 33.33 -28.89
C ASN A 2 7.21 32.25 -28.23
N ASN A 3 6.18 31.77 -28.91
CA ASN A 3 5.26 30.75 -28.41
C ASN A 3 5.87 29.35 -28.57
N ARG A 4 6.62 28.89 -27.56
CA ARG A 4 7.06 27.50 -27.44
C ARG A 4 5.86 26.67 -26.95
N ILE A 5 5.19 25.96 -27.87
CA ILE A 5 4.16 24.98 -27.51
C ILE A 5 4.87 23.77 -26.89
N PRO A 6 4.63 23.43 -25.60
CA PRO A 6 5.21 22.23 -25.02
C PRO A 6 4.57 21.00 -25.68
N LEU A 7 5.41 20.15 -26.28
CA LEU A 7 4.96 18.87 -26.85
C LEU A 7 4.36 18.00 -25.74
N PRO A 8 3.28 17.23 -26.02
CA PRO A 8 2.71 16.32 -25.05
C PRO A 8 3.76 15.26 -24.69
N ARG A 9 4.35 15.42 -23.51
CA ARG A 9 5.35 14.49 -23.01
C ARG A 9 4.65 13.21 -22.62
N ASN A 10 4.67 12.22 -23.52
CA ASN A 10 4.16 10.87 -23.28
C ASN A 10 4.75 10.32 -21.97
N ASN A 11 3.91 10.33 -20.95
CA ASN A 11 4.21 10.12 -19.54
C ASN A 11 3.74 8.73 -19.07
N ASN A 12 3.40 7.83 -20.00
CA ASN A 12 3.00 6.45 -19.72
C ASN A 12 3.96 5.74 -18.77
N ASN A 13 5.27 5.91 -18.98
CA ASN A 13 6.29 5.28 -18.13
C ASN A 13 6.29 5.85 -16.70
N ARG A 14 5.93 7.13 -16.53
CA ARG A 14 5.83 7.79 -15.22
C ARG A 14 4.65 7.26 -14.42
N ASP A 15 3.52 7.03 -15.08
CA ASP A 15 2.33 6.47 -14.44
C ASP A 15 2.54 4.99 -14.07
N LEU A 16 3.20 4.21 -14.94
CA LEU A 16 3.62 2.85 -14.64
C LEU A 16 4.58 2.79 -13.44
N LEU A 17 5.61 3.64 -13.42
CA LEU A 17 6.53 3.75 -12.28
C LEU A 17 5.82 4.17 -11.00
N ARG A 18 4.84 5.09 -11.09
CA ARG A 18 4.06 5.53 -9.93
C ARG A 18 3.22 4.40 -9.36
N TYR A 19 2.54 3.64 -10.20
CA TYR A 19 1.75 2.48 -9.77
C TYR A 19 2.62 1.36 -9.21
N ALA A 20 3.75 1.08 -9.86
CA ALA A 20 4.75 0.13 -9.36
C ALA A 20 5.31 0.56 -7.99
N GLY A 21 5.57 1.86 -7.79
CA GLY A 21 6.00 2.42 -6.51
C GLY A 21 4.96 2.24 -5.41
N MET A 22 3.68 2.51 -5.69
CA MET A 22 2.58 2.28 -4.75
C MET A 22 2.43 0.79 -4.40
N GLY A 23 2.49 -0.09 -5.39
CA GLY A 23 2.46 -1.54 -5.17
C GLY A 23 3.64 -2.05 -4.34
N THR A 24 4.84 -1.50 -4.60
CA THR A 24 6.06 -1.83 -3.84
C THR A 24 5.96 -1.38 -2.39
N GLN A 25 5.43 -0.18 -2.13
CA GLN A 25 5.19 0.30 -0.77
C GLN A 25 4.24 -0.63 0.00
N LEU A 26 3.18 -1.10 -0.67
CA LEU A 26 2.24 -2.06 -0.10
C LEU A 26 2.90 -3.40 0.22
N LEU A 27 3.64 -3.97 -0.74
CA LEU A 27 4.38 -5.22 -0.55
C LEU A 27 5.44 -5.10 0.55
N ALA A 28 6.17 -3.98 0.61
CA ALA A 28 7.15 -3.71 1.65
C ALA A 28 6.48 -3.63 3.04
N ALA A 29 5.35 -2.94 3.16
CA ALA A 29 4.60 -2.86 4.40
C ALA A 29 4.12 -4.23 4.89
N ILE A 30 3.60 -5.06 3.97
CA ILE A 30 3.18 -6.44 4.28
C ILE A 30 4.38 -7.29 4.69
N GLY A 31 5.49 -7.23 3.94
CA GLY A 31 6.71 -7.97 4.24
C GLY A 31 7.28 -7.61 5.61
N ILE A 32 7.32 -6.32 5.95
CA ILE A 32 7.76 -5.84 7.26
C ILE A 32 6.82 -6.33 8.37
N ALA A 33 5.50 -6.27 8.16
CA ALA A 33 4.54 -6.73 9.15
C ALA A 33 4.66 -8.23 9.41
N VAL A 34 4.83 -9.05 8.37
CA VAL A 34 5.05 -10.51 8.50
C VAL A 34 6.37 -10.78 9.23
N PHE A 35 7.46 -10.11 8.83
CA PHE A 35 8.77 -10.31 9.45
C PHE A 35 8.78 -9.88 10.93
N ALA A 36 8.15 -8.74 11.24
CA ALA A 36 7.95 -8.29 12.61
C ALA A 36 7.11 -9.28 13.41
N GLY A 37 6.03 -9.81 12.82
CA GLY A 37 5.17 -10.84 13.42
C GLY A 37 5.94 -12.10 13.78
N ILE A 38 6.74 -12.65 12.86
CA ILE A 38 7.58 -13.84 13.12
C ILE A 38 8.62 -13.56 14.22
N LYS A 39 9.23 -12.37 14.21
CA LYS A 39 10.24 -12.01 15.22
C LYS A 39 9.62 -11.85 16.61
N LEU A 40 8.42 -11.28 16.70
CA LEU A 40 7.68 -11.11 17.94
C LEU A 40 7.16 -12.45 18.47
N ASP A 41 6.67 -13.30 17.58
CA ASP A 41 6.20 -14.66 17.89
C ASP A 41 7.32 -15.53 18.47
N LYS A 42 8.52 -15.47 17.86
CA LYS A 42 9.75 -16.09 18.41
C LYS A 42 10.14 -15.54 19.79
N TRP A 43 9.88 -14.26 20.06
CA TRP A 43 10.21 -13.66 21.35
C TRP A 43 9.21 -14.04 22.45
N LEU A 44 7.93 -14.22 22.09
CA LEU A 44 6.87 -14.64 23.02
C LEU A 44 6.75 -16.15 23.21
N HIS A 45 7.48 -16.99 22.45
CA HIS A 45 7.38 -18.46 22.49
C HIS A 45 5.94 -19.00 22.32
N THR A 46 5.03 -18.16 21.84
CA THR A 46 3.67 -18.57 21.52
C THR A 46 3.71 -19.22 20.14
N PHE A 47 2.92 -20.26 19.91
CA PHE A 47 2.71 -20.86 18.58
C PHE A 47 2.55 -19.76 17.50
N PRO A 48 2.92 -20.01 16.21
CA PRO A 48 2.96 -19.05 15.09
C PRO A 48 1.62 -18.44 14.67
N LEU A 49 0.92 -17.92 15.66
CA LEU A 49 -0.37 -17.28 15.62
C LEU A 49 -0.17 -15.82 15.30
N LEU A 50 0.83 -15.14 15.89
CA LEU A 50 1.08 -13.72 15.59
C LEU A 50 1.58 -13.54 14.16
N ALA A 51 2.38 -14.48 13.64
CA ALA A 51 2.81 -14.49 12.24
C ALA A 51 1.63 -14.70 11.26
N CYS A 52 0.51 -15.28 11.69
CA CYS A 52 -0.70 -15.47 10.90
C CYS A 52 -1.70 -14.32 11.09
N VAL A 53 -1.87 -13.84 12.33
CA VAL A 53 -2.80 -12.78 12.70
C VAL A 53 -2.32 -11.41 12.21
N LEU A 54 -1.01 -11.11 12.24
CA LEU A 54 -0.50 -9.83 11.73
C LEU A 54 -0.81 -9.60 10.25
N PRO A 55 -0.46 -10.51 9.31
CA PRO A 55 -0.82 -10.31 7.91
C PRO A 55 -2.33 -10.29 7.70
N LEU A 56 -3.11 -11.06 8.47
CA LEU A 56 -4.56 -11.02 8.41
C LEU A 56 -5.11 -9.65 8.87
N LEU A 57 -4.50 -9.05 9.90
CA LEU A 57 -4.86 -7.73 10.42
C LEU A 57 -4.45 -6.63 9.44
N VAL A 58 -3.25 -6.71 8.84
CA VAL A 58 -2.82 -5.79 7.77
C VAL A 58 -3.76 -5.87 6.57
N LEU A 59 -4.15 -7.09 6.17
CA LEU A 59 -5.10 -7.30 5.08
C LEU A 59 -6.47 -6.70 5.43
N SER A 60 -6.97 -6.94 6.65
CA SER A 60 -8.23 -6.37 7.14
C SER A 60 -8.19 -4.85 7.23
N ALA A 61 -7.07 -4.27 7.70
CA ALA A 61 -6.86 -2.83 7.73
C ALA A 61 -6.80 -2.22 6.32
N LEU A 62 -6.21 -2.93 5.36
CA LEU A 62 -6.20 -2.53 3.95
C LEU A 62 -7.61 -2.51 3.38
N PHE A 63 -8.38 -3.59 3.60
CA PHE A 63 -9.79 -3.66 3.21
C PHE A 63 -10.60 -2.55 3.87
N TYR A 64 -10.41 -2.31 5.17
CA TYR A 64 -11.10 -1.24 5.89
C TYR A 64 -10.73 0.14 5.33
N LYS A 65 -9.46 0.37 5.01
CA LYS A 65 -8.99 1.62 4.41
C LYS A 65 -9.59 1.84 3.04
N VAL A 66 -9.59 0.82 2.18
CA VAL A 66 -10.22 0.86 0.85
C VAL A 66 -11.72 1.13 0.99
N PHE A 67 -12.42 0.39 1.86
CA PHE A 67 -13.86 0.56 2.07
C PHE A 67 -14.20 1.96 2.60
N ARG A 68 -13.40 2.48 3.53
CA ARG A 68 -13.55 3.83 4.08
C ARG A 68 -13.25 4.92 3.04
N GLU A 69 -12.22 4.76 2.22
CA GLU A 69 -11.90 5.67 1.13
C GLU A 69 -13.00 5.69 0.07
N THR A 70 -13.53 4.52 -0.30
CA THR A 70 -14.70 4.41 -1.20
C THR A 70 -15.96 5.02 -0.58
N SER A 71 -16.21 4.81 0.72
CA SER A 71 -17.36 5.38 1.43
C SER A 71 -17.30 6.91 1.58
N ARG A 72 -16.13 7.54 1.49
CA ARG A 72 -15.98 9.02 1.60
C ARG A 72 -16.11 9.76 0.28
N THR A 73 -16.42 9.09 -0.83
CA THR A 73 -16.94 9.77 -2.03
C THR A 73 -18.39 10.15 -1.76
N ARG A 74 -18.61 11.41 -1.32
CA ARG A 74 -19.79 12.28 -1.51
C ARG A 74 -19.80 13.39 -0.44
N LYS A 75 -18.98 14.43 -0.60
CA LYS A 75 -19.34 15.82 -0.22
C LYS A 75 -18.26 16.83 -0.62
N ASP A 76 -18.23 17.18 -1.90
CA ASP A 76 -17.56 18.38 -2.42
C ASP A 76 -17.99 18.61 -3.87
N GLU A 77 -19.29 18.87 -4.03
CA GLU A 77 -19.82 19.80 -5.06
C GLU A 77 -20.25 21.09 -4.34
#